data_AF-A0A3D2V8P4-F1
#
_entry.id   AF-A0A3D2V8P4-F1
#
_cell.length_a   1.000
_cell.length_b   1.000
_cell.length_c   1.000
_cell.angle_alpha   90.00
_cell.angle_beta   90.00
_cell.angle_gamma   90.00
#
_symmetry.space_group_name_H-M   'P 1'
#
loop_
_entity.id
_entity.type
_entity.pdbx_description
1 polymer ?
#
loop_
_entity_poly.entity_id
_entity_poly.type
_entity_poly.pdbx_seq_one_letter_code
_entity_poly.pdbx_strand_id
1 'polypeptide(L)'
;EGFADLSDDEKNSAIAALPTAEKKVAASLVKRNAFQLSKSLSPLLGETTANTVFGIGVLGMGFSSIIILMLINGYAFCEMFGKEQGGSQHVIGCLIAGIVGASWWVFWDGDAKMWLAILVSAFGMMLLPIAYSTFMLMMNSTKILGDEKPTGGRMTMWNVLMGISVLGAVAAAATAIYDKASHPVAGKVVIAVGVVFIVAILSTAFGKKPEANTVSDASTEE
;
A
#
# COMPACT_ATOMS: atom_id res chain seq x y z
N GLU A 1 -1.24 49.65 -8.16
CA GLU A 1 -0.50 48.92 -7.13
C GLU A 1 -0.97 47.47 -7.16
N GLY A 2 -0.05 46.51 -7.24
CA GLY A 2 -0.42 45.11 -7.31
C GLY A 2 -0.82 44.60 -5.93
N PHE A 3 -1.65 43.56 -5.87
CA PHE A 3 -1.97 42.87 -4.61
C PHE A 3 -0.70 42.42 -3.85
N ALA A 4 0.41 42.20 -4.56
CA ALA A 4 1.70 41.84 -3.98
C ALA A 4 2.30 42.95 -3.10
N ASP A 5 2.01 44.22 -3.40
CA ASP A 5 2.65 45.40 -2.79
C ASP A 5 1.92 45.88 -1.51
N LEU A 6 0.76 45.30 -1.20
CA LEU A 6 -0.05 45.62 -0.02
C LEU A 6 0.57 45.06 1.28
N SER A 7 0.30 45.72 2.41
CA SER A 7 0.63 45.18 3.74
C SER A 7 -0.22 43.95 4.08
N ASP A 8 0.21 43.14 5.05
CA ASP A 8 -0.50 41.90 5.41
C ASP A 8 -1.93 42.14 5.91
N ASP A 9 -2.17 43.25 6.62
CA ASP A 9 -3.49 43.65 7.09
C ASP A 9 -4.42 44.10 5.93
N GLU A 10 -3.87 44.80 4.95
CA GLU A 10 -4.60 45.20 3.74
C GLU A 10 -4.91 43.98 2.84
N LYS A 11 -3.98 43.02 2.74
CA LYS A 11 -4.20 41.74 2.05
C LYS A 11 -5.32 40.95 2.71
N ASN A 12 -5.31 40.83 4.03
CA ASN A 12 -6.35 40.10 4.77
C ASN A 12 -7.72 40.77 4.63
N SER A 13 -7.77 42.10 4.64
CA SER A 13 -9.01 42.87 4.44
C SER A 13 -9.56 42.72 3.02
N ALA A 14 -8.69 42.77 2.01
CA ALA A 14 -9.05 42.51 0.62
C ALA A 14 -9.53 41.06 0.41
N ILE A 15 -8.87 40.07 1.01
CA ILE A 15 -9.30 38.66 1.00
C ILE A 15 -10.66 38.51 1.70
N ALA A 16 -10.88 39.19 2.83
CA ALA A 16 -12.15 39.15 3.55
C ALA A 16 -13.30 39.76 2.73
N ALA A 17 -13.02 40.77 1.90
CA ALA A 17 -13.99 41.38 0.99
C ALA A 17 -14.37 40.49 -0.22
N LEU A 18 -13.58 39.44 -0.53
CA LEU A 18 -13.90 38.56 -1.66
C LEU A 18 -15.21 37.78 -1.46
N PRO A 19 -15.98 37.55 -2.54
CA PRO A 19 -17.15 36.68 -2.51
C PRO A 19 -16.83 35.27 -1.98
N THR A 20 -17.79 34.66 -1.29
CA THR A 20 -17.64 33.30 -0.74
C THR A 20 -17.36 32.25 -1.81
N ALA A 21 -17.90 32.43 -3.03
CA ALA A 21 -17.64 31.56 -4.18
C ALA A 21 -16.15 31.56 -4.56
N GLU A 22 -15.51 32.73 -4.64
CA GLU A 22 -14.09 32.84 -4.98
C GLU A 22 -13.20 32.27 -3.90
N LYS A 23 -13.53 32.49 -2.62
CA LYS A 23 -12.83 31.86 -1.49
C LYS A 23 -12.89 30.34 -1.55
N LYS A 24 -14.03 29.78 -1.95
CA LYS A 24 -14.21 28.32 -2.09
C LYS A 24 -13.39 27.75 -3.25
N VAL A 25 -13.34 28.46 -4.37
CA VAL A 25 -12.48 28.10 -5.51
C VAL A 25 -11.00 28.18 -5.10
N ALA A 26 -10.57 29.28 -4.48
CA ALA A 26 -9.21 29.45 -4.00
C ALA A 26 -8.80 28.36 -2.99
N ALA A 27 -9.67 28.03 -2.02
CA ALA A 27 -9.43 26.96 -1.06
C ALA A 27 -9.32 25.57 -1.72
N SER A 28 -10.05 25.33 -2.82
CA SER A 28 -9.95 24.08 -3.59
C SER A 28 -8.63 23.94 -4.36
N LEU A 29 -7.96 25.06 -4.66
CA LEU A 29 -6.67 25.09 -5.36
C LEU A 29 -5.48 24.86 -4.40
N VAL A 30 -5.68 24.99 -3.08
CA VAL A 30 -4.64 24.70 -2.09
C VAL A 30 -4.36 23.20 -2.06
N LYS A 31 -3.17 22.81 -2.52
CA LYS A 31 -2.72 21.42 -2.45
C LYS A 31 -2.54 21.01 -0.98
N ARG A 32 -3.28 19.97 -0.57
CA ARG A 32 -3.11 19.31 0.73
C ARG A 32 -1.79 18.56 0.75
N ASN A 33 -0.75 19.21 1.24
CA ASN A 33 0.58 18.63 1.43
C ASN A 33 0.96 18.62 2.92
N ALA A 34 2.06 17.96 3.25
CA ALA A 34 2.56 17.81 4.62
C ALA A 34 2.64 19.16 5.37
N PHE A 35 3.14 20.20 4.70
CA PHE A 35 3.31 21.54 5.30
C PHE A 35 1.98 22.27 5.52
N GLN A 36 0.99 22.08 4.65
CA GLN A 36 -0.36 22.61 4.88
C GLN A 36 -1.06 21.90 6.03
N LEU A 37 -0.80 20.59 6.18
CA LEU A 37 -1.38 19.80 7.26
C LEU A 37 -0.75 20.15 8.61
N SER A 38 0.56 20.36 8.68
CA SER A 38 1.22 20.85 9.90
C SER A 38 0.72 22.24 10.30
N LYS A 39 0.49 23.14 9.34
CA LYS A 39 -0.04 24.50 9.61
C LYS A 39 -1.42 24.49 10.29
N SER A 40 -2.22 23.43 10.11
CA SER A 40 -3.49 23.28 10.82
C SER A 40 -3.35 23.08 12.33
N LEU A 41 -2.17 22.66 12.80
CA LEU A 41 -1.83 22.47 14.21
C LEU A 41 -1.21 23.73 14.84
N SER A 42 -0.78 24.70 14.04
CA SER A 42 -0.15 25.96 14.50
C SER A 42 -0.97 26.73 15.54
N PRO A 43 -2.32 26.81 15.48
CA PRO A 43 -3.11 27.50 16.50
C PRO A 43 -3.01 26.89 17.90
N LEU A 44 -2.63 25.61 18.01
CA LEU A 44 -2.55 24.89 19.28
C LEU A 44 -1.11 24.74 19.79
N LEU A 45 -0.14 24.60 18.88
CA LEU A 45 1.24 24.23 19.21
C LEU A 45 2.27 25.32 18.87
N GLY A 46 1.88 26.34 18.11
CA GLY A 46 2.80 27.24 17.42
C GLY A 46 3.40 26.61 16.17
N GLU A 47 3.83 27.44 15.22
CA GLU A 47 4.25 27.01 13.88
C GLU A 47 5.49 26.09 13.89
N THR A 48 6.51 26.44 14.66
CA THR A 48 7.75 25.64 14.77
C THR A 48 7.47 24.25 15.36
N THR A 49 6.77 24.20 16.50
CA THR A 49 6.45 22.93 17.17
C THR A 49 5.53 22.07 16.31
N ALA A 50 4.54 22.68 15.66
CA ALA A 50 3.63 21.98 14.74
C ALA A 50 4.40 21.31 13.59
N ASN A 51 5.32 22.03 12.95
CA ASN A 51 6.16 21.50 11.87
C ASN A 51 7.09 20.38 12.36
N THR A 52 7.71 20.53 13.54
CA THR A 52 8.61 19.51 14.10
C THR A 52 7.87 18.22 14.47
N VAL A 53 6.78 18.31 15.23
CA VAL A 53 6.00 17.14 15.67
C VAL A 53 5.39 16.42 14.48
N PHE A 54 4.81 17.17 13.54
CA PHE A 54 4.26 16.60 12.32
C PHE A 54 5.34 15.93 11.46
N GLY A 55 6.50 16.59 11.32
CA GLY A 55 7.66 16.04 10.59
C GLY A 55 8.17 14.73 11.18
N ILE A 56 8.30 14.63 12.51
CA ILE A 56 8.67 13.38 13.20
C ILE A 56 7.63 12.28 12.91
N GLY A 57 6.34 12.62 12.92
CA GLY A 57 5.27 11.68 12.56
C GLY A 57 5.39 11.15 11.13
N VAL A 58 5.64 12.04 10.16
CA VAL A 58 5.85 11.66 8.75
C VAL A 58 7.10 10.79 8.58
N LEU A 59 8.20 11.12 9.27
CA LEU A 59 9.40 10.28 9.28
C LEU A 59 9.11 8.89 9.86
N GLY A 60 8.41 8.81 10.99
CA GLY A 60 8.00 7.54 11.60
C GLY A 60 7.11 6.69 10.67
N MET A 61 6.18 7.31 9.94
CA MET A 61 5.35 6.63 8.95
C MET A 61 6.20 6.02 7.82
N GLY A 62 7.20 6.75 7.33
CA GLY A 62 8.14 6.27 6.33
C GLY A 62 8.98 5.08 6.83
N PHE A 63 9.58 5.21 8.02
CA PHE A 63 10.39 4.16 8.63
C PHE A 63 9.60 2.89 8.94
N SER A 64 8.39 3.02 9.49
CA SER A 64 7.50 1.87 9.74
C SER A 64 7.19 1.12 8.44
N SER A 65 6.88 1.85 7.37
CA SER A 65 6.52 1.25 6.09
C SER A 65 7.69 0.51 5.45
N ILE A 66 8.90 1.10 5.43
CA ILE A 66 10.06 0.44 4.83
C ILE A 66 10.47 -0.81 5.59
N ILE A 67 10.38 -0.82 6.93
CA ILE A 67 10.69 -2.01 7.74
C ILE A 67 9.74 -3.17 7.37
N ILE A 68 8.43 -2.90 7.28
CA ILE A 68 7.46 -3.92 6.89
C ILE A 68 7.74 -4.45 5.48
N LEU A 69 8.07 -3.56 4.53
CA LEU A 69 8.43 -3.96 3.16
C LEU A 69 9.72 -4.80 3.11
N MET A 70 10.71 -4.47 3.93
CA MET A 70 11.93 -5.26 4.05
C MET A 70 11.61 -6.68 4.52
N LEU A 71 10.80 -6.81 5.58
CA LEU A 71 10.41 -8.12 6.11
C LEU A 71 9.61 -8.92 5.08
N ILE A 72 8.57 -8.33 4.47
CA ILE A 72 7.76 -8.98 3.42
C ILE A 72 8.64 -9.47 2.26
N ASN A 73 9.58 -8.64 1.80
CA ASN A 73 10.48 -9.04 0.73
C ASN A 73 11.44 -10.17 1.18
N GLY A 74 11.93 -10.11 2.41
CA GLY A 74 12.71 -11.20 3.02
C GLY A 74 11.94 -12.52 3.04
N TYR A 75 10.65 -12.50 3.37
CA TYR A 75 9.79 -13.69 3.31
C TYR A 75 9.60 -14.20 1.89
N ALA A 76 9.38 -13.31 0.92
CA ALA A 76 9.24 -13.69 -0.48
C ALA A 76 10.51 -14.37 -1.02
N PHE A 77 11.69 -13.88 -0.65
CA PHE A 77 12.97 -14.50 -1.01
C PHE A 77 13.14 -15.89 -0.38
N CYS A 78 12.80 -16.07 0.90
CA CYS A 78 12.80 -17.38 1.54
C CYS A 78 11.94 -18.39 0.77
N GLU A 79 10.71 -17.99 0.41
CA GLU A 79 9.78 -18.84 -0.34
C GLU A 79 10.29 -19.16 -1.76
N MET A 80 10.87 -18.18 -2.47
CA MET A 80 11.44 -18.38 -3.81
C MET A 80 12.56 -19.42 -3.82
N PHE A 81 13.34 -19.53 -2.75
CA PHE A 81 14.46 -20.47 -2.63
C PHE A 81 14.11 -21.73 -1.81
N GLY A 82 12.86 -21.87 -1.33
CA GLY A 82 12.44 -22.98 -0.47
C GLY A 82 13.25 -23.08 0.82
N LYS A 83 13.63 -21.93 1.40
CA LYS A 83 14.45 -21.84 2.61
C LYS A 83 13.62 -21.34 3.79
N GLU A 84 13.94 -21.82 4.98
CA GLU A 84 13.31 -21.36 6.21
C GLU A 84 13.59 -19.87 6.49
N GLN A 85 12.70 -19.27 7.25
CA GLN A 85 12.83 -17.89 7.71
C GLN A 85 14.05 -17.72 8.62
N GLY A 86 14.70 -16.56 8.54
CA GLY A 86 15.81 -16.19 9.44
C GLY A 86 17.21 -16.60 8.92
N GLY A 87 17.27 -17.35 7.82
CA GLY A 87 18.51 -17.65 7.12
C GLY A 87 19.09 -16.47 6.34
N SER A 88 20.25 -16.68 5.71
CA SER A 88 20.94 -15.64 4.93
C SER A 88 20.10 -15.11 3.76
N GLN A 89 19.25 -15.95 3.16
CA GLN A 89 18.32 -15.59 2.09
C GLN A 89 17.28 -14.56 2.56
N HIS A 90 16.78 -14.71 3.81
CA HIS A 90 15.87 -13.74 4.41
C HIS A 90 16.54 -12.36 4.50
N VAL A 91 17.78 -12.35 5.02
CA VAL A 91 18.57 -11.13 5.18
C VAL A 91 18.86 -10.48 3.83
N ILE A 92 19.24 -11.26 2.81
CA ILE A 92 19.47 -10.75 1.46
C ILE A 92 18.20 -10.08 0.91
N GLY A 93 17.04 -10.74 1.03
CA GLY A 93 15.76 -10.15 0.60
C GLY A 93 15.46 -8.84 1.33
N CYS A 94 15.65 -8.80 2.65
CA CYS A 94 15.51 -7.57 3.45
C CYS A 94 16.46 -6.46 2.99
N LEU A 95 17.75 -6.78 2.77
CA LEU A 95 18.77 -5.82 2.38
C LEU A 95 18.51 -5.24 0.98
N ILE A 96 18.11 -6.06 0.02
CA ILE A 96 17.77 -5.59 -1.33
C ILE A 96 16.64 -4.56 -1.27
N ALA A 97 15.56 -4.87 -0.54
CA ALA A 97 14.45 -3.93 -0.36
C ALA A 97 14.90 -2.64 0.36
N GLY A 98 15.73 -2.77 1.39
CA GLY A 98 16.27 -1.63 2.14
C GLY A 98 17.16 -0.72 1.30
N ILE A 99 18.06 -1.28 0.47
CA ILE A 99 18.94 -0.52 -0.42
C ILE A 99 18.13 0.22 -1.49
N VAL A 100 17.16 -0.45 -2.11
CA VAL A 100 16.28 0.19 -3.11
C VAL A 100 15.46 1.31 -2.46
N GLY A 101 14.91 1.07 -1.26
CA GLY A 101 14.18 2.09 -0.51
C GLY A 101 15.03 3.29 -0.09
N ALA A 102 16.29 3.04 0.34
CA ALA A 102 17.23 4.09 0.69
C ALA A 102 17.69 4.91 -0.53
N SER A 103 17.69 4.31 -1.72
CA SER A 103 18.08 4.94 -2.98
C SER A 103 16.97 5.81 -3.60
N TRP A 104 15.99 6.25 -2.81
CA TRP A 104 14.82 6.99 -3.32
C TRP A 104 15.20 8.24 -4.11
N TRP A 105 16.23 8.98 -3.70
CA TRP A 105 16.68 10.19 -4.42
C TRP A 105 17.18 9.91 -5.85
N VAL A 106 17.58 8.67 -6.16
CA VAL A 106 18.03 8.27 -7.50
C VAL A 106 16.84 7.88 -8.39
N PHE A 107 15.90 7.11 -7.82
CA PHE A 107 14.82 6.49 -8.59
C PHE A 107 13.52 7.31 -8.63
N TRP A 108 13.33 8.23 -7.68
CA TRP A 108 12.11 9.04 -7.54
C TRP A 108 12.28 10.48 -8.03
N ASP A 109 12.87 10.66 -9.21
CA ASP A 109 12.98 11.97 -9.87
C ASP A 109 12.23 12.03 -11.22
N GLY A 110 11.80 13.24 -11.61
CA GLY A 110 11.14 13.53 -12.88
C GLY A 110 10.00 12.57 -13.26
N ASP A 111 10.01 12.10 -14.50
CA ASP A 111 8.99 11.20 -15.06
C ASP A 111 8.97 9.82 -14.38
N ALA A 112 10.08 9.38 -13.80
CA ALA A 112 10.17 8.06 -13.15
C ALA A 112 9.21 7.96 -11.96
N LYS A 113 9.07 9.04 -11.17
CA LYS A 113 8.12 9.11 -10.06
C LYS A 113 6.67 8.89 -10.52
N MET A 114 6.28 9.50 -11.64
CA MET A 114 4.93 9.34 -12.19
C MET A 114 4.70 7.88 -12.62
N TRP A 115 5.66 7.30 -13.35
CA TRP A 115 5.57 5.91 -13.81
C TRP A 115 5.55 4.90 -12.67
N LEU A 116 6.41 5.07 -11.67
CA LEU A 116 6.45 4.24 -10.47
C LEU A 116 5.13 4.34 -9.68
N ALA A 117 4.57 5.55 -9.51
CA ALA A 117 3.29 5.73 -8.84
C ALA A 117 2.15 5.03 -9.58
N ILE A 118 2.12 5.12 -10.92
CA ILE A 118 1.13 4.43 -11.76
C ILE A 118 1.27 2.90 -11.61
N LEU A 119 2.49 2.39 -11.67
CA LEU A 119 2.78 0.96 -11.59
C LEU A 119 2.38 0.39 -10.22
N VAL A 120 2.89 0.99 -9.13
CA VAL A 120 2.65 0.53 -7.76
C VAL A 120 1.16 0.58 -7.42
N SER A 121 0.47 1.67 -7.78
CA SER A 121 -0.98 1.77 -7.52
C SER A 121 -1.81 0.80 -8.36
N ALA A 122 -1.40 0.47 -9.59
CA ALA A 122 -2.09 -0.52 -10.40
C ALA A 122 -1.92 -1.92 -9.79
N PHE A 123 -0.67 -2.28 -9.49
CA PHE A 123 -0.34 -3.59 -8.95
C PHE A 123 -1.00 -3.82 -7.58
N GLY A 124 -0.92 -2.84 -6.69
CA GLY A 124 -1.55 -2.91 -5.37
C GLY A 124 -3.06 -3.18 -5.46
N MET A 125 -3.78 -2.45 -6.30
CA MET A 125 -5.23 -2.64 -6.47
C MET A 125 -5.57 -4.00 -7.09
N MET A 126 -4.77 -4.48 -8.05
CA MET A 126 -4.98 -5.79 -8.68
C MET A 126 -4.74 -6.97 -7.72
N LEU A 127 -3.88 -6.80 -6.71
CA LEU A 127 -3.62 -7.84 -5.70
C LEU A 127 -4.69 -7.93 -4.61
N LEU A 128 -5.48 -6.86 -4.38
CA LEU A 128 -6.49 -6.84 -3.31
C LEU A 128 -7.46 -8.04 -3.38
N PRO A 129 -8.10 -8.36 -4.52
CA PRO A 129 -9.04 -9.47 -4.58
C PRO A 129 -8.43 -10.80 -4.16
N ILE A 130 -7.17 -11.05 -4.53
CA ILE A 130 -6.45 -12.28 -4.19
C ILE A 130 -6.18 -12.32 -2.69
N ALA A 131 -5.68 -11.23 -2.11
CA ALA A 131 -5.42 -11.13 -0.67
C ALA A 131 -6.69 -11.36 0.16
N TYR A 132 -7.77 -10.63 -0.14
CA TYR A 132 -9.04 -10.77 0.58
C TYR A 132 -9.66 -12.17 0.41
N SER A 133 -9.59 -12.74 -0.80
CA SER A 133 -10.05 -14.12 -1.03
C SER A 133 -9.21 -15.13 -0.26
N THR A 134 -7.90 -14.93 -0.19
CA THR A 134 -6.98 -15.80 0.56
C THR A 134 -7.28 -15.76 2.04
N PHE A 135 -7.51 -14.58 2.61
CA PHE A 135 -7.93 -14.45 4.02
C PHE A 135 -9.29 -15.10 4.29
N MET A 136 -10.23 -14.97 3.36
CA MET A 136 -11.54 -15.63 3.48
C MET A 136 -11.41 -17.16 3.48
N LEU A 137 -10.58 -17.71 2.59
CA LEU A 137 -10.31 -19.15 2.53
C LEU A 137 -9.52 -19.62 3.75
N MET A 138 -8.53 -18.85 4.21
CA MET A 138 -7.75 -19.13 5.41
C MET A 138 -8.65 -19.22 6.64
N MET A 139 -9.55 -18.25 6.82
CA MET A 139 -10.51 -18.22 7.95
C MET A 139 -11.51 -19.40 7.94
N ASN A 140 -11.68 -20.05 6.78
CA ASN A 140 -12.53 -21.23 6.64
C ASN A 140 -11.74 -22.56 6.64
N SER A 141 -10.41 -22.52 6.66
CA SER A 141 -9.54 -23.70 6.54
C SER A 141 -9.12 -24.26 7.90
N THR A 142 -9.61 -25.45 8.24
CA THR A 142 -9.15 -26.20 9.43
C THR A 142 -7.69 -26.65 9.29
N LYS A 143 -7.20 -26.83 8.07
CA LYS A 143 -5.81 -27.20 7.80
C LYS A 143 -4.82 -26.12 8.26
N ILE A 144 -5.21 -24.84 8.20
CA ILE A 144 -4.33 -23.72 8.51
C ILE A 144 -4.55 -23.25 9.95
N LEU A 145 -5.80 -23.08 10.37
CA LEU A 145 -6.13 -22.53 11.70
C LEU A 145 -6.26 -23.57 12.80
N GLY A 146 -6.41 -24.86 12.47
CA GLY A 146 -6.63 -25.91 13.45
C GLY A 146 -7.81 -25.58 14.38
N ASP A 147 -7.54 -25.61 15.68
CA ASP A 147 -8.53 -25.38 16.75
C ASP A 147 -8.92 -23.90 16.91
N GLU A 148 -8.12 -22.97 16.38
CA GLU A 148 -8.41 -21.53 16.40
C GLU A 148 -9.38 -21.11 15.28
N LYS A 149 -9.87 -22.07 14.48
CA LYS A 149 -10.86 -21.78 13.44
C LYS A 149 -12.13 -21.20 14.09
N PRO A 150 -12.64 -20.05 13.62
CA PRO A 150 -13.91 -19.52 14.12
C PRO A 150 -15.05 -20.50 13.85
N THR A 151 -15.87 -20.74 14.86
CA THR A 151 -17.03 -21.66 14.80
C THR A 151 -18.36 -20.92 15.04
N GLY A 152 -19.46 -21.54 14.62
CA GLY A 152 -20.82 -21.08 14.86
C GLY A 152 -21.12 -19.67 14.31
N GLY A 153 -21.73 -18.81 15.13
CA GLY A 153 -22.13 -17.46 14.74
C GLY A 153 -20.96 -16.54 14.37
N ARG A 154 -19.80 -16.70 15.02
CA ARG A 154 -18.59 -15.92 14.69
C ARG A 154 -18.06 -16.25 13.30
N MET A 155 -18.12 -17.52 12.88
CA MET A 155 -17.75 -17.94 11.52
C MET A 155 -18.65 -17.27 10.48
N THR A 156 -19.96 -17.24 10.75
CA THR A 156 -20.94 -16.62 9.85
C THR A 156 -20.70 -15.12 9.72
N MET A 157 -20.51 -14.43 10.85
CA MET A 157 -20.19 -13.00 10.86
C MET A 157 -18.91 -12.70 10.06
N TRP A 158 -17.83 -13.45 10.30
CA TRP A 158 -16.58 -13.29 9.56
C TRP A 158 -16.75 -13.53 8.06
N ASN A 159 -17.44 -14.61 7.67
CA ASN A 159 -17.67 -14.90 6.25
C ASN A 159 -18.51 -13.82 5.56
N VAL A 160 -19.49 -13.24 6.24
CA VAL A 160 -20.28 -12.12 5.69
C VAL A 160 -19.41 -10.87 5.52
N LEU A 161 -18.67 -10.47 6.56
CA LEU A 161 -17.79 -9.30 6.51
C LEU A 161 -16.67 -9.46 5.47
N MET A 162 -16.06 -10.64 5.39
CA MET A 162 -15.05 -10.97 4.39
C MET A 162 -15.67 -11.03 2.99
N GLY A 163 -16.87 -11.57 2.83
CA GLY A 163 -17.58 -11.59 1.56
C GLY A 163 -17.84 -10.17 1.01
N ILE A 164 -18.30 -9.25 1.87
CA ILE A 164 -18.44 -7.83 1.51
C ILE A 164 -17.08 -7.24 1.12
N SER A 165 -16.03 -7.55 1.87
CA SER A 165 -14.68 -7.05 1.61
C SER A 165 -14.11 -7.57 0.28
N VAL A 166 -14.33 -8.84 -0.06
CA VAL A 166 -13.95 -9.44 -1.35
C VAL A 166 -14.69 -8.74 -2.49
N LEU A 167 -16.01 -8.54 -2.37
CA LEU A 167 -16.79 -7.83 -3.38
C LEU A 167 -16.29 -6.39 -3.57
N GLY A 168 -16.00 -5.68 -2.47
CA GLY A 168 -15.42 -4.34 -2.50
C GLY A 168 -14.04 -4.31 -3.17
N ALA A 169 -13.18 -5.27 -2.86
CA ALA A 169 -11.85 -5.41 -3.46
C ALA A 169 -11.93 -5.70 -4.97
N VAL A 170 -12.85 -6.58 -5.39
CA VAL A 170 -13.11 -6.89 -6.81
C VAL A 170 -13.61 -5.64 -7.54
N ALA A 171 -14.58 -4.92 -6.95
CA ALA A 171 -15.09 -3.68 -7.54
C ALA A 171 -13.98 -2.63 -7.68
N ALA A 172 -13.18 -2.42 -6.63
CA ALA A 172 -12.07 -1.47 -6.62
C ALA A 172 -10.98 -1.83 -7.65
N ALA A 173 -10.64 -3.12 -7.78
CA ALA A 173 -9.72 -3.60 -8.79
C ALA A 173 -10.28 -3.40 -10.20
N ALA A 174 -11.56 -3.71 -10.42
CA ALA A 174 -12.23 -3.54 -11.71
C ALA A 174 -12.28 -2.07 -12.14
N THR A 175 -12.64 -1.15 -11.24
CA THR A 175 -12.63 0.29 -11.54
C THR A 175 -11.21 0.79 -11.82
N ALA A 176 -10.22 0.37 -11.03
CA ALA A 176 -8.83 0.76 -11.24
C ALA A 176 -8.27 0.27 -12.59
N ILE A 177 -8.64 -0.93 -13.02
CA ILE A 177 -8.28 -1.47 -14.33
C ILE A 177 -8.98 -0.69 -15.44
N TYR A 178 -10.28 -0.43 -15.32
CA TYR A 178 -11.05 0.32 -16.31
C TYR A 178 -10.50 1.73 -16.51
N ASP A 179 -10.30 2.46 -15.41
CA ASP A 179 -9.78 3.83 -15.43
C ASP A 179 -8.40 3.88 -16.08
N LYS A 180 -7.51 2.95 -15.72
CA LYS A 180 -6.15 2.93 -16.28
C LYS A 180 -6.10 2.41 -17.72
N ALA A 181 -6.96 1.47 -18.10
CA ALA A 181 -7.06 0.96 -19.48
C ALA A 181 -7.46 2.05 -20.48
N SER A 182 -8.22 3.06 -20.04
CA SER A 182 -8.62 4.20 -20.86
C SER A 182 -7.48 5.18 -21.19
N HIS A 183 -6.36 5.13 -20.44
CA HIS A 183 -5.25 6.04 -20.62
C HIS A 183 -4.25 5.49 -21.67
N PRO A 184 -3.88 6.26 -22.72
CA PRO A 184 -3.19 5.74 -23.90
C PRO A 184 -1.81 5.14 -23.65
N VAL A 185 -1.10 5.61 -22.61
CA VAL A 185 0.24 5.11 -22.24
C VAL A 185 0.19 4.21 -21.00
N ALA A 186 -0.54 4.59 -19.94
CA ALA A 186 -0.64 3.80 -18.72
C ALA A 186 -1.44 2.51 -18.89
N GLY A 187 -2.46 2.48 -19.77
CA GLY A 187 -3.28 1.30 -19.99
C GLY A 187 -2.49 0.10 -20.53
N LYS A 188 -1.56 0.35 -21.45
CA LYS A 188 -0.69 -0.71 -22.00
C LYS A 188 0.16 -1.36 -20.91
N VAL A 189 0.74 -0.55 -20.02
CA VAL A 189 1.60 -1.03 -18.92
C VAL A 189 0.77 -1.86 -17.93
N VAL A 190 -0.40 -1.38 -17.53
CA VAL A 190 -1.25 -2.08 -16.56
C VAL A 190 -1.76 -3.41 -17.12
N ILE A 191 -2.22 -3.42 -18.38
CA ILE A 191 -2.69 -4.65 -19.03
C ILE A 191 -1.54 -5.65 -19.19
N ALA A 192 -0.36 -5.20 -19.64
CA ALA A 192 0.80 -6.07 -19.78
C ALA A 192 1.21 -6.72 -18.45
N VAL A 193 1.29 -5.93 -17.37
CA VAL A 193 1.61 -6.43 -16.02
C VAL A 193 0.53 -7.38 -15.52
N GLY A 194 -0.75 -7.06 -15.72
CA GLY A 194 -1.87 -7.93 -15.34
C GLY A 194 -1.84 -9.28 -16.07
N VAL A 195 -1.54 -9.28 -17.37
CA VAL A 195 -1.39 -10.51 -18.17
C VAL A 195 -0.22 -11.34 -17.67
N VAL A 196 0.95 -10.74 -17.48
CA VAL A 196 2.14 -11.44 -16.94
C VAL A 196 1.83 -12.08 -15.59
N PHE A 197 1.12 -11.35 -14.74
CA PHE A 197 0.76 -11.82 -13.41
C PHE A 197 -0.24 -13.00 -13.46
N ILE A 198 -1.28 -12.93 -14.29
CA ILE A 198 -2.21 -14.04 -14.50
C ILE A 198 -1.47 -15.27 -15.04
N VAL A 199 -0.57 -15.08 -16.02
CA VAL A 199 0.24 -16.17 -16.58
C VAL A 199 1.12 -16.82 -15.50
N ALA A 200 1.73 -16.02 -14.62
CA ALA A 200 2.53 -16.54 -13.50
C ALA A 200 1.70 -17.32 -12.47
N ILE A 201 0.46 -16.89 -12.18
CA ILE A 201 -0.45 -17.65 -11.31
C ILE A 201 -0.84 -18.97 -11.97
N LEU A 202 -1.21 -18.95 -13.25
CA LEU A 202 -1.62 -20.17 -13.95
C LEU A 202 -0.45 -21.15 -14.06
N SER A 203 0.76 -20.67 -14.38
CA SER A 203 1.94 -21.55 -14.48
C SER A 203 2.29 -22.21 -13.15
N THR A 204 2.15 -21.51 -12.02
CA THR A 204 2.38 -22.08 -10.68
C THR A 204 1.26 -23.01 -10.25
N ALA A 205 0.01 -22.71 -10.57
CA ALA A 205 -1.15 -23.56 -10.27
C ALA A 205 -1.12 -24.90 -11.03
N PHE A 206 -0.66 -24.90 -12.29
CA PHE A 206 -0.54 -26.11 -13.11
C PHE A 206 0.83 -26.82 -12.98
N GLY A 207 1.85 -26.15 -12.43
CA GLY A 207 3.21 -26.67 -12.29
C GLY A 207 3.49 -27.42 -10.98
N LYS A 208 2.69 -27.24 -9.92
CA LYS A 208 2.88 -27.96 -8.64
C LYS A 208 2.41 -29.42 -8.73
N LYS A 209 3.36 -30.36 -8.83
CA LYS A 209 3.13 -31.77 -8.42
C LYS A 209 2.92 -31.80 -6.90
N PRO A 210 2.00 -32.63 -6.38
CA PRO A 210 1.75 -32.71 -4.95
C PRO A 210 2.99 -33.25 -4.25
N GLU A 211 3.59 -32.47 -3.36
CA GLU A 211 4.60 -32.97 -2.42
C GLU A 211 3.90 -33.92 -1.44
N ALA A 212 4.39 -35.16 -1.40
CA ALA A 212 4.00 -36.14 -0.40
C ALA A 212 4.63 -35.73 0.93
N ASN A 213 3.79 -35.32 1.89
CA ASN A 213 4.22 -35.12 3.26
C ASN A 213 4.69 -36.46 3.85
N THR A 214 6.00 -36.71 3.86
CA THR A 214 6.58 -37.71 4.77
C THR A 214 6.60 -37.09 6.16
N VAL A 215 5.58 -37.41 6.95
CA VAL A 215 5.63 -37.27 8.40
C VAL A 215 6.76 -38.19 8.87
N SER A 216 7.90 -37.61 9.21
CA SER A 216 8.94 -38.34 9.93
C SER A 216 8.48 -38.42 11.37
N ASP A 217 7.93 -39.56 11.75
CA ASP A 217 7.71 -39.94 13.14
C ASP A 217 9.04 -39.83 13.89
N ALA A 218 9.23 -38.74 14.63
CA ALA A 218 10.22 -38.67 15.69
C ALA A 218 9.59 -39.24 16.96
N SER A 219 9.46 -40.56 17.00
CA SER A 219 9.23 -41.32 18.23
C SER A 219 10.24 -42.47 18.27
N THR A 220 10.94 -42.63 19.40
CA THR A 220 12.18 -43.41 19.66
C THR A 220 13.43 -42.62 19.27
N GLU A 221 14.31 -42.22 20.19
CA GLU A 221 15.04 -43.05 21.16
C GLU A 221 15.17 -42.41 22.56
N GLU A 222 15.52 -43.27 23.54
CA GLU A 222 15.64 -43.08 25.00
C GLU A 222 16.52 -41.91 25.49
#